data_AF-A0A6G6WGU1-F1
#
_entry.id   AF-A0A6G6WGU1-F1
#
_cell.length_a   1.000
_cell.length_b   1.000
_cell.length_c   1.000
_cell.angle_alpha   90.00
_cell.angle_beta   90.00
_cell.angle_gamma   90.00
#
_symmetry.space_group_name_H-M   'P 1'
#
loop_
_entity.id
_entity.type
_entity.pdbx_description
1 polymer ?
#
loop_
_entity_poly.entity_id
_entity_poly.type
_entity_poly.pdbx_seq_one_letter_code
_entity_poly.pdbx_strand_id
1 'polypeptide(L)'
;MSMPPPGPPPASPPPPQPAPDDLGWLRVTLQGSVLTSNMITPAVSINGYRVPAQYGDNVIPVHAGPNRVDVSCQWLMTYGQASLETQVPPGGQVQVFYAAPMHQFSKGAIGFQRQKRPGVLGFWLLLGVVLLVVLALIILPNL
;
A
#
# COMPACT_ATOMS: atom_id res chain seq x y z
N MET A 1 72.08 14.09 30.30
CA MET A 1 70.89 13.28 29.98
C MET A 1 69.82 14.25 29.47
N SER A 2 69.59 14.30 28.16
CA SER A 2 68.58 15.17 27.54
C SER A 2 67.20 14.52 27.62
N MET A 3 66.19 15.28 28.03
CA MET A 3 64.79 14.81 28.06
C MET A 3 64.24 14.66 26.63
N PRO A 4 63.43 13.62 26.36
CA PRO A 4 62.76 13.46 25.08
C PRO A 4 61.72 14.57 24.86
N PRO A 5 61.47 14.97 23.59
CA PRO A 5 60.52 16.03 23.26
C PRO A 5 59.07 15.62 23.62
N PRO A 6 58.22 16.58 24.02
CA PRO A 6 56.81 16.32 24.30
C PRO A 6 56.08 15.76 23.07
N GLY A 7 55.28 14.71 23.26
CA GLY A 7 54.47 14.12 22.20
C GLY A 7 53.39 15.08 21.67
N PRO A 8 52.88 14.84 20.44
CA PRO A 8 51.83 15.67 19.87
C PRO A 8 50.54 15.60 20.71
N PRO A 9 49.78 16.72 20.79
CA PRO A 9 48.54 16.76 21.55
C PRO A 9 47.50 15.78 20.97
N PRO A 10 46.62 15.21 21.82
CA PRO A 10 45.56 14.32 21.37
C PRO A 10 44.62 15.04 20.38
N ALA A 11 44.25 14.34 19.30
CA ALA A 11 43.30 14.83 18.32
C ALA A 11 41.92 15.05 18.96
N SER A 12 41.28 16.17 18.64
CA SER A 12 39.92 16.47 19.08
C SER A 12 38.92 15.44 18.54
N PRO A 13 37.88 15.07 19.31
CA PRO A 13 36.82 14.21 18.81
C PRO A 13 36.12 14.85 17.60
N PRO A 14 35.66 14.05 16.62
CA PRO A 14 34.87 14.57 15.52
C PRO A 14 33.58 15.23 16.02
N PRO A 15 33.09 16.28 15.35
CA PRO A 15 31.86 16.95 15.71
C PRO A 15 30.67 15.97 15.68
N PRO A 16 29.66 16.14 16.56
CA PRO A 16 28.47 15.31 16.56
C PRO A 16 27.80 15.33 15.19
N GLN A 17 27.65 14.15 14.57
CA GLN A 17 26.86 14.01 13.35
C GLN A 17 25.39 14.34 13.67
N PRO A 18 24.68 15.12 12.83
CA PRO A 18 23.26 15.36 13.01
C PRO A 18 22.53 14.01 13.14
N ALA A 19 21.63 13.90 14.13
CA ALA A 19 20.80 12.71 14.28
C ALA A 19 20.05 12.46 12.96
N PRO A 20 19.87 11.20 12.53
CA PRO A 20 19.05 10.88 11.35
C PRO A 20 17.68 11.53 11.49
N ASP A 21 17.15 12.12 10.41
CA ASP A 21 15.78 12.63 10.41
C ASP A 21 14.82 11.51 10.84
N ASP A 22 14.17 11.67 12.00
CA ASP A 22 13.22 10.68 12.56
C ASP A 22 11.95 10.51 11.71
N LEU A 23 11.86 11.21 10.59
CA LEU A 23 10.72 11.26 9.69
C LEU A 23 11.07 10.69 8.32
N GLY A 24 10.06 10.10 7.68
CA GLY A 24 10.06 9.70 6.29
C GLY A 24 8.65 9.77 5.71
N TRP A 25 8.46 9.19 4.53
CA TRP A 25 7.19 9.31 3.81
C TRP A 25 6.70 7.96 3.29
N LEU A 26 5.41 7.67 3.49
CA LEU A 26 4.72 6.61 2.78
C LEU A 26 3.91 7.21 1.64
N ARG A 27 4.18 6.78 0.41
CA ARG A 27 3.30 7.03 -0.73
C ARG A 27 2.37 5.83 -0.87
N VAL A 28 1.11 5.97 -0.50
CA VAL A 28 0.09 4.93 -0.60
C VAL A 28 -0.80 5.22 -1.82
N THR A 29 -0.66 4.40 -2.85
CA THR A 29 -1.45 4.50 -4.07
C THR A 29 -2.67 3.60 -3.98
N LEU A 30 -3.85 4.20 -3.83
CA LEU A 30 -5.13 3.50 -3.91
C LEU A 30 -5.53 3.35 -5.37
N GLN A 31 -5.37 2.14 -5.91
CA GLN A 31 -5.56 1.89 -7.33
C GLN A 31 -7.03 1.92 -7.73
N GLY A 32 -7.35 2.84 -8.63
CA GLY A 32 -8.67 2.95 -9.21
C GLY A 32 -9.12 4.39 -9.31
N SER A 33 -10.43 4.53 -9.45
CA SER A 33 -11.13 5.81 -9.42
C SER A 33 -12.57 5.56 -8.98
N VAL A 34 -13.25 6.61 -8.54
CA VAL A 34 -14.68 6.58 -8.22
C VAL A 34 -15.51 6.03 -9.39
N LEU A 35 -15.09 6.30 -10.64
CA LEU A 35 -15.77 5.89 -11.87
C LEU A 35 -15.52 4.42 -12.26
N THR A 36 -14.36 3.85 -11.93
CA THR A 36 -13.91 2.55 -12.48
C THR A 36 -13.64 1.50 -11.39
N SER A 37 -14.00 1.80 -10.14
CA SER A 37 -13.69 0.99 -8.96
C SER A 37 -14.85 1.07 -7.96
N ASN A 38 -14.60 1.17 -6.66
CA ASN A 38 -15.67 1.41 -5.70
C ASN A 38 -16.06 2.89 -5.69
N MET A 39 -17.36 3.17 -5.52
CA MET A 39 -17.85 4.52 -5.24
C MET A 39 -17.34 5.07 -3.90
N ILE A 40 -16.88 4.18 -3.00
CA ILE A 40 -16.40 4.52 -1.66
C ILE A 40 -14.90 4.29 -1.60
N THR A 41 -14.17 5.36 -1.31
CA THR A 41 -12.72 5.32 -1.11
C THR A 41 -12.36 4.39 0.04
N PRO A 42 -11.38 3.49 -0.14
CA PRO A 42 -10.88 2.64 0.95
C PRO A 42 -10.39 3.47 2.13
N ALA A 43 -10.69 3.03 3.35
CA ALA A 43 -10.10 3.57 4.55
C ALA A 43 -8.66 3.09 4.69
N VAL A 44 -7.74 4.01 4.98
CA VAL A 44 -6.33 3.72 5.21
C VAL A 44 -6.01 4.03 6.66
N SER A 45 -5.26 3.13 7.31
CA SER A 45 -4.67 3.35 8.61
C SER A 45 -3.18 3.07 8.57
N ILE A 46 -2.40 3.92 9.24
CA ILE A 46 -0.96 3.78 9.40
C ILE A 46 -0.66 3.60 10.87
N ASN A 47 0.00 2.51 11.24
CA ASN A 47 0.31 2.18 12.64
C ASN A 47 -0.94 2.21 13.56
N GLY A 48 -2.10 1.81 13.03
CA GLY A 48 -3.38 1.83 13.74
C GLY A 48 -4.15 3.16 13.69
N TYR A 49 -3.55 4.25 13.20
CA TYR A 49 -4.20 5.55 13.08
C TYR A 49 -4.80 5.76 11.71
N ARG A 50 -6.10 6.07 11.65
CA ARG A 50 -6.78 6.36 10.38
C ARG A 50 -6.27 7.67 9.79
N VAL A 51 -5.95 7.65 8.50
CA VAL A 51 -5.50 8.83 7.74
C VAL A 51 -6.51 9.19 6.65
N PRO A 52 -6.66 10.49 6.31
CA PRO A 52 -7.40 10.89 5.11
C PRO A 52 -6.76 10.26 3.87
N ALA A 53 -7.59 9.71 2.99
CA ALA A 53 -7.12 9.09 1.75
C ALA A 53 -8.08 9.35 0.59
N GLN A 54 -7.52 9.38 -0.61
CA GLN A 54 -8.21 9.49 -1.89
C GLN A 54 -7.70 8.43 -2.87
N TYR A 55 -8.46 8.16 -3.93
CA TYR A 55 -7.95 7.36 -5.04
C TYR A 55 -6.72 8.02 -5.67
N GLY A 56 -5.78 7.20 -6.15
CA GLY A 56 -4.47 7.68 -6.59
C GLY A 56 -3.49 7.77 -5.42
N ASP A 57 -2.53 8.69 -5.52
CA ASP A 57 -1.40 8.78 -4.59
C ASP A 57 -1.74 9.60 -3.34
N ASN A 58 -1.40 9.03 -2.18
CA ASN A 58 -1.51 9.67 -0.87
C ASN A 58 -0.11 9.69 -0.25
N VAL A 59 0.46 10.86 -0.04
CA VAL A 59 1.80 11.02 0.52
C VAL A 59 1.65 11.39 2.00
N ILE A 60 2.01 10.46 2.88
CA ILE A 60 1.74 10.51 4.32
C ILE A 60 3.08 10.58 5.06
N PRO A 61 3.31 11.60 5.90
CA PRO A 61 4.50 11.66 6.75
C PRO A 61 4.39 10.60 7.86
N VAL A 62 5.47 9.88 8.10
CA VAL A 62 5.56 8.82 9.11
C VAL A 62 6.92 8.83 9.79
N HIS A 63 7.07 8.08 10.87
CA HIS A 63 8.39 7.87 11.46
C HIS A 63 9.28 7.05 10.52
N ALA A 64 10.55 7.40 10.48
CA ALA A 64 11.55 6.53 9.87
C ALA A 64 11.59 5.19 10.64
N GLY A 65 11.73 4.09 9.91
CA GLY A 65 11.75 2.74 10.46
C GLY A 65 10.53 1.89 10.09
N PRO A 66 10.19 0.89 10.92
CA PRO A 66 9.10 -0.03 10.64
C PRO A 66 7.74 0.70 10.72
N ASN A 67 6.91 0.53 9.70
CA ASN A 67 5.56 1.08 9.64
C ASN A 67 4.58 0.05 9.07
N ARG A 68 3.40 -0.05 9.67
CA ARG A 68 2.32 -0.93 9.24
C ARG A 68 1.24 -0.16 8.50
N VAL A 69 0.90 -0.59 7.29
CA VAL A 69 -0.18 -0.03 6.48
C VAL A 69 -1.35 -1.00 6.47
N ASP A 70 -2.52 -0.54 6.88
CA ASP A 70 -3.78 -1.28 6.78
C ASP A 70 -4.75 -0.56 5.87
N VAL A 71 -5.43 -1.32 5.01
CA VAL A 71 -6.45 -0.79 4.12
C VAL A 71 -7.68 -1.68 4.15
N SER A 72 -8.86 -1.08 4.23
CA SER A 72 -10.14 -1.77 4.13
C SER A 72 -11.18 -0.92 3.40
N CYS A 73 -12.17 -1.57 2.81
CA CYS A 73 -13.33 -0.92 2.20
C CYS A 73 -14.54 -1.08 3.13
N GLN A 74 -15.37 -0.04 3.22
CA GLN A 74 -16.60 -0.06 4.00
C GLN A 74 -17.80 0.25 3.10
N TRP A 75 -18.76 -0.67 3.05
CA TRP A 75 -20.09 -0.41 2.51
C TRP A 75 -21.14 -1.02 3.44
N LEU A 76 -21.87 -2.05 3.02
CA LEU A 76 -22.76 -2.84 3.89
C LEU A 76 -21.98 -3.64 4.96
N MET A 77 -20.82 -4.17 4.60
CA MET A 77 -19.88 -4.84 5.51
C MET A 77 -18.46 -4.31 5.27
N THR A 78 -17.53 -4.62 6.16
CA THR A 78 -16.10 -4.38 5.96
C THR A 78 -15.50 -5.48 5.09
N TYR A 79 -14.84 -5.09 4.00
CA TYR A 79 -14.22 -6.03 3.05
C TYR A 79 -12.91 -5.49 2.52
N GLY A 80 -12.23 -6.26 1.66
CA GLY A 80 -11.02 -5.81 1.00
C GLY A 80 -9.83 -5.59 1.94
N GLN A 81 -9.86 -6.16 3.14
CA GLN A 81 -8.81 -5.99 4.16
C GLN A 81 -7.47 -6.48 3.61
N ALA A 82 -6.45 -5.64 3.76
CA ALA A 82 -5.07 -5.97 3.42
C ALA A 82 -4.12 -5.19 4.33
N SER A 83 -2.99 -5.81 4.69
CA SER A 83 -1.97 -5.20 5.55
C SER A 83 -0.58 -5.40 4.95
N LEU A 84 0.29 -4.40 5.12
CA LEU A 84 1.67 -4.46 4.66
C LEU A 84 2.60 -3.81 5.69
N GLU A 85 3.65 -4.53 6.09
CA GLU A 85 4.76 -3.98 6.86
C GLU A 85 5.77 -3.34 5.90
N THR A 86 6.31 -2.19 6.28
CA THR A 86 7.22 -1.39 5.48
C THR A 86 8.40 -0.90 6.32
N GLN A 87 9.55 -0.65 5.69
CA GLN A 87 10.72 -0.07 6.34
C GLN A 87 11.05 1.26 5.67
N VAL A 88 10.67 2.37 6.31
CA VAL A 88 10.84 3.72 5.75
C VAL A 88 12.22 4.26 6.10
N PRO A 89 13.08 4.61 5.13
CA PRO A 89 14.38 5.19 5.43
C PRO A 89 14.25 6.63 5.97
N PRO A 90 15.16 7.08 6.86
CA PRO A 90 15.24 8.48 7.30
C PRO A 90 15.29 9.45 6.11
N GLY A 91 14.42 10.45 6.11
CA GLY A 91 14.28 11.46 5.04
C GLY A 91 13.77 10.91 3.69
N GLY A 92 13.57 9.60 3.57
CA GLY A 92 13.20 8.96 2.30
C GLY A 92 11.72 8.62 2.19
N GLN A 93 11.38 7.91 1.11
CA GLN A 93 10.01 7.56 0.77
C GLN A 93 9.89 6.08 0.39
N VAL A 94 8.81 5.43 0.85
CA VAL A 94 8.42 4.08 0.45
C VAL A 94 7.08 4.12 -0.28
N GLN A 95 7.01 3.45 -1.42
CA GLN A 95 5.80 3.33 -2.22
C GLN A 95 5.06 2.03 -1.87
N VAL A 96 3.74 2.16 -1.64
CA VAL A 96 2.81 1.06 -1.41
C VAL A 96 1.65 1.20 -2.37
N PHE A 97 1.17 0.10 -2.93
CA PHE A 97 0.01 0.04 -3.80
C PHE A 97 -1.05 -0.86 -3.18
N TYR A 98 -2.29 -0.40 -3.20
CA TYR A 98 -3.46 -1.17 -2.80
C TYR A 98 -4.44 -1.29 -3.95
N ALA A 99 -4.94 -2.49 -4.20
CA ALA A 99 -6.02 -2.77 -5.13
C ALA A 99 -7.23 -3.36 -4.39
N ALA A 100 -8.34 -2.64 -4.43
CA ALA A 100 -9.62 -3.14 -3.93
C ALA A 100 -10.09 -4.36 -4.77
N PRO A 101 -10.78 -5.33 -4.13
CA PRO A 101 -11.39 -6.44 -4.84
C PRO A 101 -12.55 -5.96 -5.72
N MET A 102 -12.83 -6.69 -6.81
CA MET A 102 -14.00 -6.40 -7.66
C MET A 102 -15.33 -6.75 -6.98
N HIS A 103 -15.32 -7.55 -5.93
CA HIS A 103 -16.51 -7.93 -5.17
C HIS A 103 -16.22 -8.01 -3.66
N GLN A 104 -17.27 -7.88 -2.85
CA GLN A 104 -17.19 -7.81 -1.38
C GLN A 104 -16.68 -9.11 -0.69
N PHE A 105 -16.75 -10.25 -1.36
CA PHE A 105 -16.34 -11.55 -0.78
C PHE A 105 -14.84 -11.85 -0.84
N SER A 106 -14.01 -10.90 -1.26
CA SER A 106 -12.56 -11.10 -1.36
C SER A 106 -11.77 -10.09 -0.54
N LYS A 107 -10.55 -10.49 -0.17
CA LYS A 107 -9.55 -9.59 0.40
C LYS A 107 -9.01 -8.64 -0.66
N GLY A 108 -8.47 -7.52 -0.23
CA GLY A 108 -7.72 -6.61 -1.10
C GLY A 108 -6.33 -7.17 -1.37
N ALA A 109 -5.66 -6.61 -2.38
CA ALA A 109 -4.26 -6.90 -2.64
C ALA A 109 -3.42 -5.66 -2.30
N ILE A 110 -2.32 -5.84 -1.57
CA ILE A 110 -1.40 -4.76 -1.17
C ILE A 110 0.04 -5.19 -1.40
N GLY A 111 0.90 -4.27 -1.80
CA GLY A 111 2.34 -4.54 -1.96
C GLY A 111 3.15 -3.35 -2.43
N PHE A 112 4.46 -3.55 -2.57
CA PHE A 112 5.41 -2.51 -3.03
C PHE A 112 5.37 -2.25 -4.54
N GLN A 113 4.62 -3.06 -5.28
CA GLN A 113 4.39 -2.92 -6.72
C GLN A 113 2.89 -2.86 -7.00
N ARG A 114 2.52 -2.37 -8.18
CA ARG A 114 1.13 -2.30 -8.62
C ARG A 114 0.47 -3.69 -8.54
N GLN A 115 -0.65 -3.75 -7.83
CA GLN A 115 -1.38 -4.98 -7.54
C GLN A 115 -2.44 -5.27 -8.60
N LYS A 116 -2.58 -6.54 -9.00
CA LYS A 116 -3.72 -6.97 -9.82
C LYS A 116 -4.97 -7.01 -8.94
N ARG A 117 -6.12 -6.61 -9.50
CA ARG A 117 -7.38 -6.66 -8.76
C ARG A 117 -7.83 -8.12 -8.57
N PRO A 118 -8.06 -8.57 -7.33
CA PRO A 118 -8.62 -9.88 -7.09
C PRO A 118 -10.08 -9.96 -7.57
N GLY A 119 -10.50 -11.14 -8.02
CA GLY A 119 -11.86 -11.41 -8.50
C GLY A 119 -12.08 -11.22 -10.01
N VAL A 120 -11.10 -10.71 -10.77
CA VAL A 120 -11.25 -10.50 -12.23
C VAL A 120 -11.51 -11.81 -12.98
N LEU A 121 -10.78 -12.88 -12.67
CA LEU A 121 -10.96 -14.17 -13.33
C LEU A 121 -12.33 -14.78 -13.06
N GLY A 122 -12.77 -14.73 -11.79
CA GLY A 122 -14.10 -15.23 -11.39
C GLY A 122 -15.24 -14.47 -12.08
N PHE A 123 -15.09 -13.15 -12.23
CA PHE A 123 -16.04 -12.32 -12.97
C PHE A 123 -16.14 -12.75 -14.44
N TRP A 124 -15.01 -12.93 -15.13
CA TRP A 124 -15.00 -13.38 -16.54
C TRP A 124 -15.59 -14.78 -16.72
N LEU A 125 -15.32 -15.69 -15.78
CA LEU A 125 -15.87 -17.04 -15.83
C LEU A 125 -17.39 -17.04 -15.64
N LEU A 126 -17.89 -16.28 -14.66
CA LEU A 126 -19.33 -16.11 -14.46
C LEU A 126 -20.00 -15.52 -15.72
N LEU A 127 -19.42 -14.48 -16.31
CA LEU A 127 -19.94 -13.85 -17.52
C LEU A 127 -19.99 -14.84 -18.69
N GLY A 128 -18.94 -15.66 -18.84
CA GLY A 128 -18.89 -16.72 -19.85
C GLY A 128 -19.98 -17.77 -19.66
N VAL A 129 -20.23 -18.22 -18.42
CA VAL A 129 -21.31 -19.18 -18.11
C VAL A 129 -22.68 -18.58 -18.42
N VAL A 130 -22.94 -17.33 -18.02
CA VAL A 130 -24.21 -16.65 -18.32
C VAL A 130 -24.41 -16.54 -19.83
N LEU A 131 -23.38 -16.18 -20.58
CA LEU A 131 -23.45 -16.09 -22.05
C LEU A 131 -23.77 -17.46 -22.67
N LEU A 132 -23.12 -18.53 -22.22
CA LEU A 132 -23.40 -19.90 -22.70
C LEU A 132 -24.84 -20.33 -22.42
N VAL A 133 -25.37 -20.03 -21.23
CA VAL A 133 -26.76 -20.34 -20.88
C VAL A 133 -27.73 -19.56 -21.77
N VAL A 134 -27.49 -18.27 -21.98
CA VAL A 134 -28.32 -17.43 -22.88
C VAL A 134 -28.29 -17.98 -24.32
N LEU A 135 -27.10 -18.32 -24.83
CA LEU A 135 -26.96 -18.92 -26.17
C LEU A 135 -27.69 -20.26 -26.25
N ALA A 136 -27.57 -21.13 -25.25
CA ALA A 136 -28.28 -22.40 -25.20
C ALA A 136 -29.80 -22.19 -25.23
N LEU A 137 -30.32 -21.26 -24.42
CA LEU A 137 -31.75 -20.93 -24.39
C LEU A 137 -32.28 -20.36 -25.71
N ILE A 138 -31.44 -19.67 -26.50
CA ILE A 138 -31.83 -19.15 -27.81
C ILE A 138 -31.71 -20.22 -28.90
N ILE A 139 -30.67 -21.05 -28.86
CA ILE A 139 -30.37 -22.00 -29.95
C ILE A 139 -31.17 -23.30 -29.81
N LEU A 140 -31.33 -23.85 -28.61
CA LEU A 140 -32.07 -25.09 -28.36
C LEU A 140 -33.53 -25.08 -28.86
N PRO A 141 -34.33 -24.02 -28.71
CA PRO A 141 -35.71 -23.99 -29.24
C PRO A 141 -35.79 -23.73 -30.76
N ASN A 142 -34.66 -23.42 -31.40
CA ASN A 142 -34.57 -23.15 -32.84
C ASN A 142 -33.86 -24.27 -33.63
N LEU A 143 -33.52 -25.38 -32.96
CA LEU A 143 -32.97 -26.62 -33.52
C LEU A 143 -34.05 -27.69 -33.60
#